data_AF-A0ABD3XIZ4-F1
#
_entry.id   AF-A0ABD3XIZ4-F1
#
_cell.length_a   1.000
_cell.length_b   1.000
_cell.length_c   1.000
_cell.angle_alpha   90.00
_cell.angle_beta   90.00
_cell.angle_gamma   90.00
#
_symmetry.space_group_name_H-M   'P 1'
#
loop_
_entity.id
_entity.type
_entity.pdbx_description
1 polymer ?
#
loop_
_entity_poly.entity_id
_entity_poly.type
_entity_poly.pdbx_seq_one_letter_code
_entity_poly.pdbx_strand_id
1 'polypeptide(L)'
;MRPASNPGKFMTNEELLKVIKSTEIGEKSIPHGIKCDVYIVIEASDDDNGAKYFPDDCGVWDWKSATTVNQTFVVTDTLDKLRTLYIKKEQYCVKKMPSSVLTLHRYYNKWMEDNTFKKRITTIAGLPEFISVEKKMLAIVEYCGTMPTKLKKHGNLKKSEPYIRTDSKVIQRAAEMAEHEKVSNVMTKLMEDNSFTAP
;
A
#
# COMPACT_ATOMS: atom_id res chain seq x y z
N MET A 1 -12.70 -0.19 -4.39
CA MET A 1 -11.73 -1.14 -4.99
C MET A 1 -12.02 -1.28 -6.48
N ARG A 2 -11.00 -1.46 -7.33
CA ARG A 2 -11.15 -1.59 -8.79
C ARG A 2 -10.55 -2.93 -9.25
N PRO A 3 -11.16 -3.64 -10.22
CA PRO A 3 -10.61 -4.91 -10.72
C PRO A 3 -9.31 -4.69 -11.49
N ALA A 4 -8.34 -5.59 -11.32
CA ALA A 4 -7.13 -5.61 -12.13
C ALA A 4 -7.43 -6.06 -13.56
N SER A 5 -6.69 -5.53 -14.53
CA SER A 5 -6.81 -5.90 -15.95
C SER A 5 -6.38 -7.34 -16.23
N ASN A 6 -5.42 -7.86 -15.45
CA ASN A 6 -4.83 -9.19 -15.62
C ASN A 6 -4.84 -9.96 -14.29
N PRO A 7 -5.83 -10.85 -14.06
CA PRO A 7 -5.89 -11.70 -12.87
C PRO A 7 -4.59 -12.49 -12.65
N GLY A 8 -4.16 -12.61 -11.39
CA GLY A 8 -2.93 -13.31 -11.01
C GLY A 8 -1.63 -12.59 -11.39
N LYS A 9 -1.70 -11.35 -11.91
CA LYS A 9 -0.54 -10.53 -12.23
C LYS A 9 -0.71 -9.10 -11.70
N PHE A 10 0.42 -8.50 -11.33
CA PHE A 10 0.44 -7.07 -11.03
C PHE A 10 0.40 -6.25 -12.33
N MET A 11 -0.11 -5.02 -12.24
CA MET A 11 -0.16 -4.09 -13.37
C MET A 11 1.23 -3.81 -13.94
N THR A 12 1.29 -3.52 -15.24
CA THR A 12 2.50 -2.99 -15.87
C THR A 12 2.75 -1.54 -15.43
N ASN A 13 3.91 -0.99 -15.80
CA ASN A 13 4.23 0.41 -15.48
C ASN A 13 3.28 1.37 -16.20
N GLU A 14 2.92 1.05 -17.44
CA GLU A 14 2.04 1.84 -18.31
C GLU A 14 0.62 1.88 -17.75
N GLU A 15 0.09 0.72 -17.32
CA GLU A 15 -1.23 0.63 -16.67
C GLU A 15 -1.27 1.45 -15.39
N LEU A 16 -0.24 1.32 -14.56
CA LEU A 16 -0.12 2.06 -13.30
C LEU A 16 -0.14 3.57 -13.52
N LEU A 17 0.62 4.06 -14.52
CA LEU A 17 0.66 5.49 -14.82
C LEU A 17 -0.64 5.99 -15.42
N LYS A 18 -1.32 5.19 -16.22
CA LYS A 18 -2.65 5.53 -16.72
C LYS A 18 -3.63 5.73 -15.55
N VAL A 19 -3.59 4.83 -14.56
CA VAL A 19 -4.39 4.95 -13.33
C VAL A 19 -4.06 6.23 -12.55
N ILE A 20 -2.79 6.57 -12.37
CA ILE A 20 -2.38 7.80 -11.66
C ILE A 20 -2.82 9.04 -12.43
N LYS A 21 -2.68 9.04 -13.77
CA LYS A 21 -3.15 10.16 -14.60
C LYS A 21 -4.65 10.37 -14.47
N SER A 22 -5.43 9.30 -14.53
CA SER A 22 -6.90 9.38 -14.52
C SER A 22 -7.50 9.54 -13.13
N THR A 23 -6.72 9.34 -12.06
CA THR A 23 -7.20 9.45 -10.69
C THR A 23 -6.88 10.84 -10.16
N GLU A 24 -7.91 11.56 -9.72
CA GLU A 24 -7.79 12.88 -9.09
C GLU A 24 -7.63 12.76 -7.58
N ILE A 25 -8.50 11.96 -6.95
CA ILE A 25 -8.56 11.76 -5.49
C ILE A 25 -8.41 10.27 -5.19
N GLY A 26 -7.58 9.95 -4.19
CA GLY A 26 -7.40 8.60 -3.68
C GLY A 26 -8.32 8.30 -2.51
N GLU A 27 -8.48 7.03 -2.18
CA GLU A 27 -9.14 6.63 -0.94
C GLU A 27 -8.25 7.00 0.26
N LYS A 28 -8.86 7.36 1.39
CA LYS A 28 -8.12 7.68 2.62
C LYS A 28 -7.55 6.45 3.33
N SER A 29 -8.16 5.29 3.10
CA SER A 29 -7.75 4.01 3.68
C SER A 29 -8.06 2.86 2.73
N ILE A 30 -7.45 1.71 3.00
CA ILE A 30 -7.77 0.48 2.26
C ILE A 30 -9.14 -0.02 2.74
N PRO A 31 -10.18 -0.07 1.87
CA PRO A 31 -11.49 -0.58 2.26
C PRO A 31 -11.43 -2.06 2.66
N HIS A 32 -12.31 -2.44 3.58
CA HIS A 32 -12.47 -3.82 4.02
C HIS A 32 -13.04 -4.74 2.93
N GLY A 33 -12.87 -6.04 3.15
CA GLY A 33 -13.48 -7.09 2.35
C GLY A 33 -12.52 -7.76 1.38
N ILE A 34 -13.10 -8.61 0.52
CA ILE A 34 -12.35 -9.53 -0.34
C ILE A 34 -11.49 -8.75 -1.34
N LYS A 35 -10.19 -9.06 -1.34
CA LYS A 35 -9.20 -8.46 -2.24
C LYS A 35 -8.62 -9.54 -3.16
N CYS A 36 -9.32 -9.86 -4.23
CA CYS A 36 -8.87 -10.82 -5.24
C CYS A 36 -8.65 -10.11 -6.56
N ASP A 37 -7.40 -10.03 -7.03
CA ASP A 37 -7.07 -9.39 -8.30
C ASP A 37 -7.66 -7.98 -8.44
N VAL A 38 -7.40 -7.15 -7.44
CA VAL A 38 -7.89 -5.77 -7.36
C VAL A 38 -6.75 -4.79 -7.10
N TYR A 39 -7.00 -3.53 -7.44
CA TYR A 39 -6.17 -2.42 -7.03
C TYR A 39 -6.98 -1.30 -6.39
N ILE A 40 -6.28 -0.49 -5.61
CA ILE A 40 -6.84 0.61 -4.83
C ILE A 40 -5.85 1.76 -4.95
N VAL A 41 -6.35 2.95 -5.31
CA VAL A 41 -5.56 4.17 -5.28
C VAL A 41 -5.85 4.83 -3.94
N ILE A 42 -4.81 5.10 -3.16
CA ILE A 42 -4.94 5.68 -1.83
C ILE A 42 -4.10 6.95 -1.72
N GLU A 43 -4.54 7.87 -0.87
CA GLU A 43 -3.71 8.98 -0.45
C GLU A 43 -2.70 8.48 0.58
N ALA A 44 -1.42 8.46 0.19
CA ALA A 44 -0.33 8.17 1.08
C ALA A 44 -0.13 9.33 2.05
N SER A 45 -0.66 9.18 3.26
CA SER A 45 -0.22 9.95 4.41
C SER A 45 1.00 9.29 5.04
N ASP A 46 1.96 10.10 5.45
CA ASP A 46 3.02 9.63 6.34
C ASP A 46 2.43 9.35 7.73
N ASP A 47 2.99 8.36 8.44
CA ASP A 47 2.74 8.15 9.86
C ASP A 47 3.51 9.18 10.70
N ASP A 48 3.35 9.13 12.02
CA ASP A 48 3.99 10.07 12.96
C ASP A 48 5.53 10.00 12.92
N ASN A 49 6.10 8.95 12.33
CA ASN A 49 7.55 8.78 12.13
C ASN A 49 8.00 9.12 10.69
N GLY A 50 7.11 9.67 9.86
CA GLY A 50 7.42 9.98 8.45
C GLY A 50 7.44 8.75 7.54
N ALA A 51 7.00 7.57 8.03
CA ALA A 51 6.95 6.34 7.26
C ALA A 51 5.56 6.13 6.64
N LYS A 52 5.51 5.67 5.40
CA LYS A 52 4.24 5.36 4.74
C LYS A 52 3.68 4.05 5.27
N TYR A 53 2.56 4.11 5.98
CA TYR A 53 1.87 2.96 6.54
C TYR A 53 0.53 2.71 5.84
N PHE A 54 0.27 1.46 5.45
CA PHE A 54 -0.88 1.07 4.63
C PHE A 54 -1.60 -0.15 5.23
N PRO A 55 -2.33 0.05 6.35
CA PRO A 55 -3.00 -1.02 7.07
C PRO A 55 -4.10 -1.65 6.21
N ASP A 56 -4.25 -2.98 6.30
CA ASP A 56 -5.34 -3.73 5.68
C ASP A 56 -5.85 -4.87 6.58
N ASP A 57 -6.98 -5.47 6.19
CA ASP A 57 -7.67 -6.56 6.88
C ASP A 57 -7.33 -7.94 6.29
N CYS A 58 -6.22 -8.07 5.56
CA CYS A 58 -5.81 -9.34 4.92
C CYS A 58 -5.08 -10.31 5.87
N GLY A 59 -4.90 -9.92 7.13
CA GLY A 59 -4.14 -10.67 8.12
C GLY A 59 -2.63 -10.45 8.00
N VAL A 60 -1.84 -11.51 8.20
CA VAL A 60 -0.39 -11.39 8.38
C VAL A 60 0.36 -11.57 7.06
N TRP A 61 1.10 -10.54 6.68
CA TRP A 61 2.04 -10.55 5.58
C TRP A 61 3.42 -11.09 6.02
N ASP A 62 4.12 -11.81 5.15
CA ASP A 62 5.48 -12.31 5.41
C ASP A 62 6.52 -11.20 5.23
N TRP A 63 6.70 -10.41 6.29
CA TRP A 63 7.69 -9.33 6.31
C TRP A 63 9.13 -9.81 6.06
N LYS A 64 9.45 -11.09 6.31
CA LYS A 64 10.81 -11.62 6.10
C LYS A 64 11.11 -11.85 4.62
N SER A 65 10.10 -12.18 3.81
CA SER A 65 10.23 -12.29 2.35
C SER A 65 9.83 -11.02 1.61
N ALA A 66 9.46 -9.97 2.33
CA ALA A 66 9.16 -8.68 1.73
C ALA A 66 10.40 -8.09 1.05
N THR A 67 10.18 -7.43 -0.08
CA THR A 67 11.26 -6.86 -0.89
C THR A 67 10.85 -5.48 -1.41
N THR A 68 11.78 -4.53 -1.39
CA THR A 68 11.59 -3.21 -1.98
C THR A 68 12.43 -3.10 -3.25
N VAL A 69 11.81 -2.61 -4.33
CA VAL A 69 12.47 -2.38 -5.61
C VAL A 69 12.20 -0.95 -6.06
N ASN A 70 13.25 -0.25 -6.44
CA ASN A 70 13.15 1.09 -7.02
C ASN A 70 13.41 0.99 -8.53
N GLN A 71 12.53 1.58 -9.32
CA GLN A 71 12.69 1.65 -10.77
C GLN A 71 12.59 3.10 -11.23
N THR A 72 13.66 3.59 -11.84
CA THR A 72 13.74 4.96 -12.35
C THR A 72 13.53 4.97 -13.86
N PHE A 73 12.72 5.92 -14.30
CA PHE A 73 12.37 6.13 -15.69
C PHE A 73 12.69 7.56 -16.10
N VAL A 74 13.09 7.73 -17.35
CA VAL A 74 13.03 9.03 -18.01
C VAL A 74 11.62 9.22 -18.50
N VAL A 75 11.04 10.36 -18.14
CA VAL A 75 9.75 10.80 -18.63
C VAL A 75 9.99 11.85 -19.70
N THR A 76 9.57 11.56 -20.92
CA THR A 76 9.43 12.59 -21.97
C THR A 76 8.23 13.47 -21.63
N ASP A 77 7.99 14.57 -22.35
CA ASP A 77 6.94 15.57 -22.07
C ASP A 77 5.53 15.01 -21.74
N THR A 78 5.26 13.73 -22.04
CA THR A 78 4.13 12.94 -21.53
C THR A 78 4.57 11.65 -20.81
N LEU A 79 3.81 11.19 -19.79
CA LEU A 79 4.05 9.87 -19.17
C LEU A 79 3.64 8.67 -20.05
N ASP A 80 3.27 8.87 -21.32
CA ASP A 80 2.79 7.76 -22.17
C ASP A 80 3.92 6.87 -22.68
N LYS A 81 5.17 7.36 -22.62
CA LYS A 81 6.35 6.61 -23.00
C LYS A 81 7.39 6.69 -21.89
N LEU A 82 7.52 5.60 -21.15
CA LEU A 82 8.62 5.44 -20.21
C LEU A 82 9.84 4.85 -20.90
N ARG A 83 11.01 5.41 -20.62
CA ARG A 83 12.28 4.73 -20.91
C ARG A 83 12.96 4.39 -19.60
N THR A 84 13.18 3.11 -19.36
CA THR A 84 13.93 2.64 -18.19
C THR A 84 15.32 3.25 -18.19
N LEU A 85 15.72 3.79 -17.05
CA LEU A 85 17.05 4.33 -16.86
C LEU A 85 17.85 3.40 -15.96
N TYR A 86 19.02 2.99 -16.44
CA TYR A 86 19.99 2.26 -15.63
C TYR A 86 20.96 3.25 -15.01
N ILE A 87 21.06 3.24 -13.69
CA ILE A 87 22.04 4.01 -12.94
C ILE A 87 23.22 3.08 -12.64
N LYS A 88 24.42 3.46 -13.05
CA LYS A 88 25.66 2.72 -12.72
C LYS A 88 26.67 3.72 -12.16
N LYS A 89 27.15 3.49 -10.94
CA LYS A 89 28.10 4.38 -10.24
C LYS A 89 27.60 5.84 -10.16
N GLU A 90 26.35 6.03 -9.74
CA GLU A 90 25.71 7.35 -9.60
C GLU A 90 25.62 8.18 -10.90
N GLN A 91 25.96 7.59 -12.04
CA GLN A 91 25.85 8.22 -13.34
C GLN A 91 24.72 7.59 -14.14
N TYR A 92 23.89 8.45 -14.72
CA TYR A 92 22.84 8.06 -15.63
C TYR A 92 23.48 7.53 -16.91
N CYS A 93 23.25 6.26 -17.27
CA CYS A 93 23.75 5.67 -18.52
C CYS A 93 22.94 6.15 -19.74
N VAL A 94 22.89 7.46 -19.97
CA VAL A 94 22.18 8.10 -21.08
C VAL A 94 23.05 9.18 -21.71
N LYS A 95 22.94 9.33 -23.04
CA LYS A 95 23.75 10.25 -23.85
C LYS A 95 23.53 11.74 -23.50
N LYS A 96 22.42 12.07 -22.82
CA LYS A 96 22.06 13.41 -22.30
C LYS A 96 21.35 13.23 -20.96
N MET A 97 21.62 14.11 -19.99
CA MET A 97 20.86 14.12 -18.74
C MET A 97 19.39 14.40 -19.03
N PRO A 98 18.47 13.57 -18.53
CA PRO A 98 17.04 13.77 -18.72
C PRO A 98 16.58 14.97 -17.90
N SER A 99 15.73 15.81 -18.50
CA SER A 99 15.11 16.98 -17.86
C SER A 99 14.10 16.59 -16.78
N SER A 100 13.54 15.37 -16.85
CA SER A 100 12.63 14.85 -15.83
C SER A 100 12.79 13.35 -15.67
N VAL A 101 12.88 12.91 -14.41
CA VAL A 101 12.95 11.51 -14.02
C VAL A 101 11.73 11.17 -13.20
N LEU A 102 11.36 9.91 -13.16
CA LEU A 102 10.28 9.38 -12.33
C LEU A 102 10.78 8.12 -11.66
N THR A 103 10.61 8.00 -10.34
CA THR A 103 10.97 6.78 -9.63
C THR A 103 9.72 6.13 -9.06
N LEU A 104 9.51 4.87 -9.43
CA LEU A 104 8.51 4.01 -8.81
C LEU A 104 9.19 3.24 -7.68
N HIS A 105 8.70 3.45 -6.46
CA HIS A 105 9.09 2.70 -5.27
C HIS A 105 8.08 1.59 -5.04
N ARG A 106 8.51 0.34 -5.15
CA ARG A 106 7.63 -0.83 -5.08
C ARG A 106 7.98 -1.69 -3.89
N TYR A 107 7.07 -1.77 -2.95
CA TYR A 107 7.12 -2.73 -1.86
C TYR A 107 6.30 -3.96 -2.22
N TYR A 108 6.95 -5.10 -2.26
CA TYR A 108 6.34 -6.39 -2.53
C TYR A 108 6.25 -7.19 -1.23
N ASN A 109 5.10 -7.81 -1.01
CA ASN A 109 4.91 -8.73 0.09
C ASN A 109 4.02 -9.90 -0.35
N LYS A 110 4.10 -11.00 0.36
CA LYS A 110 3.33 -12.21 0.14
C LYS A 110 2.64 -12.60 1.43
N TRP A 111 1.48 -13.22 1.31
CA TRP A 111 0.77 -13.66 2.49
C TRP A 111 1.51 -14.81 3.16
N MET A 112 1.59 -14.79 4.49
CA MET A 112 2.54 -15.63 5.26
C MET A 112 2.35 -17.14 5.06
N GLU A 113 1.13 -17.57 4.79
CA GLU A 113 0.78 -18.99 4.70
C GLU A 113 0.59 -19.46 3.25
N ASP A 114 0.35 -18.54 2.32
CA ASP A 114 0.15 -18.82 0.90
C ASP A 114 0.79 -17.72 0.05
N ASN A 115 1.93 -18.08 -0.53
CA ASN A 115 2.71 -17.20 -1.39
C ASN A 115 2.04 -16.91 -2.74
N THR A 116 0.90 -17.52 -3.04
CA THR A 116 0.10 -17.20 -4.23
C THR A 116 -0.67 -15.91 -4.07
N PHE A 117 -1.06 -15.54 -2.85
CA PHE A 117 -1.67 -14.25 -2.55
C PHE A 117 -0.60 -13.20 -2.23
N LYS A 118 -0.58 -12.13 -3.02
CA LYS A 118 0.52 -11.16 -3.03
C LYS A 118 0.00 -9.74 -2.96
N LYS A 119 0.74 -8.88 -2.27
CA LYS A 119 0.51 -7.44 -2.20
C LYS A 119 1.67 -6.70 -2.85
N ARG A 120 1.35 -5.69 -3.64
CA ARG A 120 2.33 -4.70 -4.10
C ARG A 120 1.83 -3.31 -3.78
N ILE A 121 2.69 -2.52 -3.16
CA ILE A 121 2.43 -1.10 -2.93
C ILE A 121 3.40 -0.34 -3.81
N THR A 122 2.87 0.49 -4.71
CA THR A 122 3.67 1.40 -5.51
C THR A 122 3.44 2.83 -5.05
N THR A 123 4.50 3.49 -4.61
CA THR A 123 4.53 4.93 -4.41
C THR A 123 5.40 5.57 -5.47
N ILE A 124 5.13 6.83 -5.77
CA ILE A 124 5.83 7.54 -6.83
C ILE A 124 6.65 8.67 -6.20
N ALA A 125 7.94 8.71 -6.52
CA ALA A 125 8.82 9.80 -6.17
C ALA A 125 9.33 10.52 -7.41
N GLY A 126 9.65 11.80 -7.25
CA GLY A 126 10.26 12.62 -8.29
C GLY A 126 9.36 12.93 -9.49
N LEU A 127 8.03 12.93 -9.34
CA LEU A 127 7.12 13.26 -10.45
C LEU A 127 7.52 14.59 -11.14
N PRO A 128 7.58 14.61 -12.49
CA PRO A 128 7.83 15.84 -13.25
C PRO A 128 6.90 16.99 -12.86
N GLU A 129 7.37 18.23 -12.98
CA GLU A 129 6.62 19.43 -12.56
C GLU A 129 5.29 19.63 -13.30
N PHE A 130 5.18 19.15 -14.53
CA PHE A 130 3.93 19.20 -15.29
C PHE A 130 2.83 18.28 -14.71
N ILE A 131 3.14 17.48 -13.69
CA ILE A 131 2.18 16.65 -12.97
C ILE A 131 1.86 17.30 -11.63
N SER A 132 0.57 17.44 -11.38
CA SER A 132 0.05 18.09 -10.18
C SER A 132 0.61 17.48 -8.89
N VAL A 133 0.84 18.32 -7.88
CA VAL A 133 1.47 17.93 -6.61
C VAL A 133 0.61 16.92 -5.86
N GLU A 134 -0.71 16.99 -6.00
CA GLU A 134 -1.66 16.08 -5.37
C GLU A 134 -1.43 14.63 -5.83
N LYS A 135 -1.03 14.43 -7.09
CA LYS A 135 -0.68 13.10 -7.61
C LYS A 135 0.59 12.51 -7.00
N LYS A 136 1.46 13.34 -6.38
CA LYS A 136 2.64 12.88 -5.62
C LYS A 136 2.27 12.18 -4.32
N MET A 137 1.08 12.47 -3.81
CA MET A 137 0.54 11.85 -2.60
C MET A 137 -0.19 10.55 -2.89
N LEU A 138 -0.35 10.13 -4.15
CA LEU A 138 -1.04 8.89 -4.45
C LEU A 138 -0.12 7.66 -4.33
N ALA A 139 -0.63 6.62 -3.70
CA ALA A 139 -0.08 5.27 -3.75
C ALA A 139 -1.09 4.33 -4.40
N ILE A 140 -0.57 3.29 -5.05
CA ILE A 140 -1.39 2.21 -5.61
C ILE A 140 -1.09 0.94 -4.84
N VAL A 141 -2.13 0.35 -4.26
CA VAL A 141 -2.07 -0.93 -3.55
C VAL A 141 -2.75 -1.97 -4.42
N GLU A 142 -2.01 -3.01 -4.78
CA GLU A 142 -2.44 -4.11 -5.63
C GLU A 142 -2.46 -5.40 -4.84
N TYR A 143 -3.55 -6.14 -4.99
CA TYR A 143 -3.73 -7.48 -4.45
C TYR A 143 -3.89 -8.45 -5.61
N CYS A 144 -3.07 -9.49 -5.62
CA CYS A 144 -2.92 -10.40 -6.73
C CYS A 144 -3.06 -11.84 -6.23
N GLY A 145 -3.87 -12.63 -6.94
CA GLY A 145 -4.27 -13.97 -6.53
C GLY A 145 -5.56 -13.99 -5.71
N THR A 146 -5.89 -15.17 -5.20
CA THR A 146 -7.12 -15.39 -4.42
C THR A 146 -6.85 -15.14 -2.94
N MET A 147 -7.66 -14.27 -2.34
CA MET A 147 -7.62 -14.04 -0.90
C MET A 147 -7.94 -15.36 -0.17
N PRO A 148 -7.07 -15.79 0.75
CA PRO A 148 -7.29 -17.03 1.50
C PRO A 148 -8.56 -16.93 2.36
N THR A 149 -9.40 -17.97 2.29
CA THR A 149 -10.63 -18.06 3.10
C THR A 149 -10.37 -18.43 4.56
N LYS A 150 -9.17 -18.90 4.89
CA LYS A 150 -8.74 -19.26 6.25
C LYS A 150 -7.63 -18.34 6.71
N LEU A 151 -8.01 -17.17 7.23
CA LEU A 151 -7.07 -16.33 7.98
C LEU A 151 -6.56 -17.11 9.21
N LYS A 152 -5.25 -17.31 9.30
CA LYS A 152 -4.66 -18.11 10.38
C LYS A 152 -4.64 -17.32 11.69
N LYS A 153 -4.79 -18.06 12.79
CA LYS A 153 -4.74 -17.55 14.16
C LYS A 153 -3.31 -17.11 14.48
N HIS A 154 -3.14 -15.91 15.02
CA HIS A 154 -1.85 -15.44 15.52
C HIS A 154 -1.71 -15.79 17.01
N GLY A 155 -0.56 -16.34 17.44
CA GLY A 155 -0.25 -16.68 18.83
C GLY A 155 -0.68 -18.08 19.31
N ASN A 156 -0.51 -18.37 20.60
CA ASN A 156 -0.84 -19.65 21.26
C ASN A 156 -2.37 -19.92 21.39
N LEU A 157 -3.21 -19.06 20.84
CA LEU A 157 -4.66 -19.13 21.01
C LEU A 157 -5.26 -20.13 20.01
N LYS A 158 -5.39 -21.38 20.46
CA LYS A 158 -5.97 -22.49 19.69
C LYS A 158 -7.43 -22.26 19.26
N LYS A 159 -8.14 -21.26 19.81
CA LYS A 159 -9.62 -21.10 19.70
C LYS A 159 -10.16 -19.74 19.25
N SER A 160 -9.38 -18.76 18.81
CA SER A 160 -9.95 -17.47 18.36
C SER A 160 -10.11 -17.36 16.84
N GLU A 161 -10.91 -16.38 16.44
CA GLU A 161 -11.18 -15.90 15.08
C GLU A 161 -9.90 -15.50 14.32
N PRO A 162 -9.99 -15.30 12.98
CA PRO A 162 -8.94 -14.66 12.18
C PRO A 162 -8.21 -13.52 12.89
N TYR A 163 -6.88 -13.55 12.93
CA TYR A 163 -6.14 -12.39 13.42
C TYR A 163 -6.18 -11.28 12.37
N ILE A 164 -6.92 -10.22 12.68
CA ILE A 164 -6.88 -8.94 11.97
C ILE A 164 -6.03 -8.01 12.82
N ARG A 165 -4.99 -7.42 12.22
CA ARG A 165 -4.07 -6.57 12.96
C ARG A 165 -4.73 -5.24 13.28
N THR A 166 -4.83 -4.89 14.56
CA THR A 166 -5.32 -3.58 14.97
C THR A 166 -4.45 -2.44 14.44
N ASP A 167 -5.07 -1.46 13.79
CA ASP A 167 -4.42 -0.23 13.34
C ASP A 167 -3.73 0.44 14.54
N SER A 168 -2.46 0.82 14.37
CA SER A 168 -1.67 1.43 15.42
C SER A 168 -2.32 2.70 15.97
N LYS A 169 -3.05 3.46 15.14
CA LYS A 169 -3.78 4.66 15.57
C LYS A 169 -4.93 4.31 16.51
N VAL A 170 -5.59 3.17 16.30
CA VAL A 170 -6.65 2.67 17.19
C VAL A 170 -6.04 2.23 18.52
N ILE A 171 -4.90 1.54 18.50
CA ILE A 171 -4.18 1.15 19.73
C ILE A 171 -3.73 2.39 20.51
N GLN A 172 -3.17 3.39 19.84
CA GLN A 172 -2.71 4.63 20.46
C GLN A 172 -3.88 5.40 21.07
N ARG A 173 -4.97 5.58 20.32
CA ARG A 173 -6.21 6.20 20.83
C ARG A 173 -6.76 5.43 22.04
N ALA A 174 -6.74 4.10 22.00
CA ALA A 174 -7.17 3.27 23.13
C ALA A 174 -6.30 3.51 24.37
N ALA A 175 -4.98 3.62 24.20
CA ALA A 175 -4.04 3.90 25.27
C ALA A 175 -4.29 5.28 25.90
N GLU A 176 -4.44 6.32 25.07
CA GLU A 176 -4.76 7.68 25.52
C GLU A 176 -6.09 7.74 26.29
N MET A 177 -7.13 7.07 25.80
CA MET A 177 -8.43 7.00 26.50
C MET A 177 -8.33 6.25 27.83
N ALA A 178 -7.50 5.21 27.90
CA ALA A 178 -7.32 4.40 29.10
C ALA A 178 -6.56 5.12 30.23
N GLU A 179 -5.90 6.25 29.95
CA GLU A 179 -5.30 7.11 30.99
C GLU A 179 -6.36 7.80 31.86
N HIS A 180 -7.56 8.00 31.32
CA HIS A 180 -8.63 8.78 31.96
C HIS A 180 -9.92 7.99 32.21
N GLU A 181 -10.06 6.82 31.59
CA GLU A 181 -11.25 5.99 31.70
C GLU A 181 -10.91 4.53 31.97
N LYS A 182 -11.86 3.80 32.58
CA LYS A 182 -11.70 2.34 32.74
C LYS A 182 -11.64 1.68 31.36
N VAL A 183 -10.69 0.76 31.22
CA VAL A 183 -10.44 -0.02 29.99
C VAL A 183 -11.73 -0.65 29.42
N SER A 184 -12.64 -1.12 30.28
CA SER A 184 -13.94 -1.67 29.85
C SER A 184 -14.78 -0.66 29.04
N ASN A 185 -14.79 0.60 29.46
CA ASN A 185 -15.58 1.65 28.82
C ASN A 185 -14.91 2.12 27.53
N VAL A 186 -13.57 2.19 27.53
CA VAL A 186 -12.77 2.45 26.32
C VAL A 186 -13.08 1.41 25.26
N MET A 187 -13.14 0.14 25.65
CA MET A 187 -13.43 -0.95 24.73
C MET A 187 -14.82 -0.85 24.10
N THR A 188 -15.85 -0.60 24.92
CA THR A 188 -17.21 -0.39 24.43
C THR A 188 -17.27 0.77 23.43
N LYS A 189 -16.63 1.90 23.76
CA LYS A 189 -16.58 3.06 22.87
C LYS A 189 -15.88 2.77 21.54
N LEU A 190 -14.76 2.03 21.55
CA LEU A 190 -14.03 1.67 20.33
C LEU A 190 -14.79 0.68 19.44
N MET A 191 -15.59 -0.19 20.04
CA MET A 191 -16.51 -1.08 19.33
C MET A 191 -17.70 -0.32 18.73
N GLU A 192 -18.27 0.63 19.47
CA GLU A 192 -19.38 1.48 18.99
C GLU A 192 -18.94 2.46 17.88
N ASP A 193 -17.72 2.97 17.93
CA ASP A 193 -17.13 3.85 16.91
C ASP A 193 -16.83 3.11 15.58
N ASN A 194 -17.08 1.81 15.49
CA ASN A 194 -16.63 0.94 14.39
C ASN A 194 -15.14 1.17 14.06
N SER A 195 -14.31 1.33 15.10
CA SER A 195 -12.88 1.51 14.87
C SER A 195 -12.38 0.29 14.09
N PHE A 196 -11.68 0.55 12.97
CA PHE A 196 -11.50 -0.36 11.83
C PHE A 196 -10.97 -1.77 12.19
N THR A 197 -10.50 -1.97 13.42
CA THR A 197 -9.88 -3.19 13.93
C THR A 197 -9.89 -3.25 15.47
N ALA A 198 -10.95 -2.75 16.13
CA ALA A 198 -11.10 -2.71 17.59
C ALA A 198 -10.52 -3.99 18.27
N PRO A 199 -9.75 -3.85 19.38
CA PRO A 199 -8.94 -4.95 19.92
C PRO A 199 -9.66 -6.23 20.35
#